data_AF-A0A8T0PA78-F1
#
_entry.id   AF-A0A8T0PA78-F1
#
_cell.length_a   1.000
_cell.length_b   1.000
_cell.length_c   1.000
_cell.angle_alpha   90.00
_cell.angle_beta   90.00
_cell.angle_gamma   90.00
#
_symmetry.space_group_name_H-M   'P 1'
#
loop_
_entity.id
_entity.type
_entity.pdbx_description
1 polymer ?
#
loop_
_entity_poly.entity_id
_entity_poly.type
_entity_poly.pdbx_seq_one_letter_code
_entity_poly.pdbx_strand_id
1 'polypeptide(L)'
;MSFNTSDATKDYYNSYARHTGFSIRIDTSRESKKANEKTKYIYVCQKAGVNKKEKVADDGPITEKKIVRQRRMDYVDRTHCPARMIVRKTSPGHWEVVNFEREHNHERLRKFSLTKYLKSHRDIPAEEKEFIKLLHGCCITTTRAYQIMAELYGGIENCPYIEGDAKNLRVEYRAE
;
A
#
# COMPACT_ATOMS: atom_id res chain seq x y z
N MET A 1 23.80 -6.13 -2.16
CA MET A 1 22.70 -6.77 -2.92
C MET A 1 22.30 -5.84 -4.04
N SER A 2 22.13 -6.34 -5.27
CA SER A 2 21.88 -5.52 -6.46
C SER A 2 20.73 -6.05 -7.33
N PHE A 3 20.11 -5.17 -8.12
CA PHE A 3 18.96 -5.45 -8.97
C PHE A 3 19.04 -4.70 -10.28
N ASN A 4 18.34 -5.20 -11.30
CA ASN A 4 18.36 -4.61 -12.64
C ASN A 4 17.30 -3.52 -12.85
N THR A 5 16.25 -3.50 -12.02
CA THR A 5 15.13 -2.55 -12.15
C THR A 5 14.72 -2.02 -10.78
N SER A 6 14.08 -0.85 -10.76
CA SER A 6 13.51 -0.30 -9.52
C SER A 6 12.37 -1.17 -8.99
N ASP A 7 11.58 -1.77 -9.88
CA ASP A 7 10.45 -2.61 -9.49
C ASP A 7 10.93 -3.89 -8.80
N ALA A 8 12.00 -4.52 -9.31
CA ALA A 8 12.63 -5.65 -8.64
C ALA A 8 13.10 -5.31 -7.21
N THR A 9 13.61 -4.07 -6.98
CA THR A 9 13.96 -3.64 -5.63
C THR A 9 12.72 -3.53 -4.72
N LYS A 10 11.62 -2.97 -5.24
CA LYS A 10 10.36 -2.82 -4.51
C LYS A 10 9.79 -4.20 -4.16
N ASP A 11 9.75 -5.11 -5.13
CA ASP A 11 9.19 -6.45 -4.97
C ASP A 11 9.99 -7.28 -3.97
N TYR A 12 11.32 -7.18 -4.00
CA TYR A 12 12.17 -7.81 -2.99
C TYR A 12 11.83 -7.35 -1.57
N TYR A 13 11.77 -6.03 -1.34
CA TYR A 13 11.47 -5.52 0.00
C TYR A 13 10.02 -5.75 0.41
N ASN A 14 9.08 -5.73 -0.54
CA ASN A 14 7.68 -6.06 -0.27
C ASN A 14 7.54 -7.53 0.12
N SER A 15 8.22 -8.45 -0.59
CA SER A 15 8.26 -9.86 -0.22
C SER A 15 8.86 -10.06 1.17
N TYR A 16 10.00 -9.42 1.46
CA TYR A 16 10.59 -9.44 2.81
C TYR A 16 9.59 -8.93 3.87
N ALA A 17 8.91 -7.83 3.60
CA ALA A 17 7.93 -7.25 4.52
C ALA A 17 6.70 -8.15 4.70
N ARG A 18 6.28 -8.88 3.67
CA ARG A 18 5.18 -9.86 3.74
C ARG A 18 5.52 -10.99 4.70
N HIS A 19 6.72 -11.58 4.56
CA HIS A 19 7.19 -12.64 5.45
C HIS A 19 7.44 -12.14 6.88
N THR A 20 7.86 -10.88 7.02
CA THR A 20 8.20 -10.27 8.31
C THR A 20 6.98 -9.65 9.00
N GLY A 21 5.83 -9.56 8.33
CA GLY A 21 4.57 -9.13 8.92
C GLY A 21 4.37 -7.62 9.01
N PHE A 22 4.87 -6.84 8.04
CA PHE A 22 4.63 -5.39 8.00
C PHE A 22 4.33 -4.90 6.59
N SER A 23 3.80 -3.67 6.50
CA SER A 23 3.52 -3.01 5.22
C SER A 23 4.61 -1.99 4.90
N ILE A 24 4.95 -1.84 3.62
CA ILE A 24 5.96 -0.89 3.15
C ILE A 24 5.33 0.37 2.54
N ARG A 25 6.09 1.46 2.58
CA ARG A 25 5.81 2.74 1.93
C ARG A 25 7.09 3.29 1.31
N ILE A 26 6.98 4.04 0.22
CA ILE A 26 8.08 4.88 -0.27
C ILE A 26 8.08 6.18 0.57
N ASP A 27 9.16 6.43 1.29
CA ASP A 27 9.28 7.65 2.10
C ASP A 27 9.76 8.83 1.27
N THR A 28 10.85 8.64 0.54
CA THR A 28 11.41 9.64 -0.38
C THR A 28 11.99 8.93 -1.58
N SER A 29 11.72 9.47 -2.76
CA SER A 29 12.46 9.20 -3.99
C SER A 29 13.26 10.44 -4.37
N ARG A 30 14.51 10.27 -4.80
CA ARG A 30 15.31 11.38 -5.34
C ARG A 30 15.42 11.22 -6.84
N GLU A 31 15.13 12.29 -7.55
CA GLU A 31 15.27 12.39 -9.00
C GLU A 31 16.53 13.20 -9.36
N SER A 32 17.22 12.76 -10.41
CA SER A 32 18.34 13.51 -10.99
C SER A 32 17.79 14.70 -11.75
N LYS A 33 18.20 15.91 -11.38
CA LYS A 33 17.80 17.14 -12.08
C LYS A 33 18.25 17.19 -13.54
N LYS A 34 19.30 16.44 -13.90
CA LYS A 34 19.88 16.44 -15.26
C LYS A 34 19.19 15.46 -16.22
N ALA A 35 18.73 14.32 -15.70
CA ALA A 35 18.18 13.22 -16.51
C ALA A 35 16.69 12.96 -16.25
N ASN A 36 16.07 13.72 -15.34
CA ASN A 36 14.71 13.52 -14.83
C ASN A 36 14.42 12.07 -14.41
N GLU A 37 15.47 11.38 -13.94
CA GLU A 37 15.42 9.95 -13.64
C GLU A 37 15.58 9.70 -12.15
N LYS A 38 14.82 8.74 -11.60
CA LYS A 38 14.93 8.34 -10.20
C LYS A 38 16.29 7.68 -9.95
N THR A 39 17.00 8.19 -8.95
CA THR A 39 18.36 7.77 -8.57
C THR A 39 18.42 7.10 -7.21
N LYS A 40 17.39 7.29 -6.38
CA LYS A 40 17.33 6.73 -5.02
C LYS A 40 15.89 6.46 -4.62
N TYR A 41 15.66 5.32 -3.99
CA TYR A 41 14.43 5.03 -3.27
C TYR A 41 14.74 4.71 -1.81
N ILE A 42 13.88 5.21 -0.93
CA ILE A 42 13.87 4.86 0.49
C ILE A 42 12.53 4.18 0.76
N TYR A 43 12.56 2.86 0.92
CA TYR A 43 11.41 2.09 1.35
C TYR A 43 11.42 1.97 2.87
N VAL A 44 10.31 2.26 3.52
CA VAL A 44 10.18 2.27 4.99
C VAL A 44 8.99 1.43 5.42
N CYS A 45 8.96 1.04 6.69
CA CYS A 45 7.74 0.54 7.30
C CYS A 45 6.62 1.60 7.25
N GLN A 46 5.36 1.17 7.12
CA GLN A 46 4.19 2.05 7.16
C GLN A 46 4.12 2.90 8.43
N LYS A 47 4.65 2.40 9.56
CA LYS A 47 4.73 3.12 10.85
C LYS A 47 5.99 4.00 11.00
N ALA A 48 6.80 4.17 9.96
CA ALA A 48 8.00 5.00 10.01
C ALA A 48 7.68 6.51 10.03
N GLY A 49 8.53 7.27 10.73
CA GLY A 49 8.44 8.72 10.86
C GLY A 49 7.38 9.19 11.85
N VAL A 50 6.93 10.43 11.67
CA VAL A 50 5.82 11.05 12.42
C VAL A 50 4.64 11.29 11.50
N ASN A 51 3.45 11.30 12.09
CA ASN A 51 2.29 11.84 11.42
C ASN A 51 2.41 13.35 11.34
N LYS A 52 2.01 13.92 10.20
CA LYS A 52 1.91 15.38 10.09
C LYS A 52 0.81 15.80 11.07
N LYS A 53 1.13 16.72 11.98
CA LYS A 53 0.10 17.35 12.81
C LYS A 53 -0.99 17.87 11.88
N GLU A 54 -2.24 17.56 12.16
CA GLU A 54 -3.34 18.30 11.54
C GLU A 54 -3.08 19.78 11.77
N LYS A 55 -3.22 20.61 10.73
CA LYS A 55 -3.35 22.04 10.97
C LYS A 55 -4.56 22.17 11.88
N VAL A 56 -4.33 22.50 13.15
CA VAL A 56 -5.40 22.99 14.03
C VAL A 56 -6.06 24.09 13.21
N ALA A 57 -7.33 23.89 12.88
CA ALA A 57 -8.10 24.97 12.28
C ALA A 57 -7.99 26.12 13.26
N ASP A 58 -7.35 27.21 12.84
CA ASP A 58 -7.36 28.46 13.58
C ASP A 58 -8.82 28.71 14.00
N ASP A 59 -9.05 28.84 15.30
CA ASP A 59 -10.36 29.00 15.93
C ASP A 59 -10.93 30.39 15.57
N GLY A 60 -11.19 30.60 14.28
CA GLY A 60 -12.01 31.68 13.78
C GLY A 60 -13.47 31.41 14.08
N PRO A 61 -14.29 32.47 14.29
CA PRO A 61 -15.68 32.32 14.71
C PRO A 61 -16.45 31.41 13.75
N ILE A 62 -17.21 30.49 14.35
CA ILE A 62 -18.05 29.49 13.69
C ILE A 62 -19.03 30.22 12.77
N THR A 63 -18.65 30.38 11.51
CA THR A 63 -19.57 30.70 10.42
C THR A 63 -19.96 29.38 9.79
N GLU A 64 -21.27 29.19 9.60
CA GLU A 64 -21.99 28.00 9.14
C GLU A 64 -21.33 27.30 7.92
N LYS A 65 -20.23 26.61 8.14
CA LYS A 65 -19.58 25.78 7.12
C LYS A 65 -20.19 24.41 7.24
N LYS A 66 -20.97 24.06 6.21
CA LYS A 66 -21.48 22.73 5.87
C LYS A 66 -20.88 21.65 6.76
N ILE A 67 -21.73 20.95 7.53
CA ILE A 67 -21.42 19.67 8.16
C ILE A 67 -21.17 18.66 7.02
N VAL A 68 -20.07 18.81 6.29
CA VAL A 68 -19.52 17.77 5.45
C VAL A 68 -19.08 16.74 6.47
N ARG A 69 -19.79 15.61 6.55
CA ARG A 69 -19.31 14.44 7.28
C ARG A 69 -17.88 14.18 6.81
N GLN A 70 -16.89 14.62 7.58
CA GLN A 70 -15.51 14.29 7.30
C GLN A 70 -15.44 12.77 7.41
N ARG A 71 -15.22 12.13 6.27
CA ARG A 71 -15.02 10.68 6.20
C ARG A 71 -13.86 10.38 7.14
N ARG A 72 -14.10 9.66 8.24
CA ARG A 72 -13.02 9.18 9.11
C ARG A 72 -12.07 8.39 8.23
N MET A 73 -10.89 8.95 7.99
CA MET A 73 -9.84 8.30 7.23
C MET A 73 -9.15 7.33 8.19
N ASP A 74 -8.96 6.08 7.79
CA ASP A 74 -8.18 5.13 8.58
C ASP A 74 -6.77 5.71 8.77
N TYR A 75 -6.47 6.10 10.00
CA TYR A 75 -5.23 6.75 10.36
C TYR A 75 -4.29 5.70 10.97
N VAL A 76 -3.08 5.60 10.40
CA VAL A 76 -2.04 4.74 10.94
C VAL A 76 -1.12 5.57 11.81
N ASP A 77 -1.03 5.23 13.09
CA ASP A 77 -0.05 5.83 13.99
C ASP A 77 1.37 5.47 13.57
N ARG A 78 2.14 6.51 13.19
CA ARG A 78 3.57 6.39 12.91
C ARG A 78 4.34 6.50 14.22
N THR A 79 5.10 5.46 14.52
CA THR A 79 5.77 5.26 15.81
C THR A 79 7.27 5.57 15.71
N HIS A 80 7.73 6.31 14.70
CA HIS A 80 9.16 6.44 14.40
C HIS A 80 9.87 5.11 14.12
N CYS A 81 9.18 4.14 13.50
CA CYS A 81 9.79 2.86 13.17
C CYS A 81 11.08 3.05 12.33
N PRO A 82 12.23 2.45 12.72
CA PRO A 82 13.49 2.62 11.98
C PRO A 82 13.59 1.72 10.75
N ALA A 83 12.83 0.61 10.69
CA ALA A 83 12.89 -0.35 9.59
C ALA A 83 12.77 0.30 8.20
N ARG A 84 13.85 0.15 7.41
CA ARG A 84 13.98 0.75 6.08
C ARG A 84 14.97 0.01 5.19
N MET A 85 14.74 0.10 3.89
CA MET A 85 15.68 -0.26 2.85
C MET A 85 15.96 0.95 1.96
N ILE A 86 17.23 1.29 1.80
CA ILE A 86 17.70 2.37 0.93
C ILE A 86 18.38 1.76 -0.28
N VAL A 87 17.88 2.08 -1.46
CA VAL A 87 18.50 1.70 -2.74
C VAL A 87 18.96 2.91 -3.51
N ARG A 88 20.11 2.80 -4.17
CA ARG A 88 20.66 3.82 -5.06
C ARG A 88 20.95 3.23 -6.42
N LYS A 89 20.78 4.04 -7.45
CA LYS A 89 21.14 3.70 -8.82
C LYS A 89 22.64 3.95 -9.01
N THR A 90 23.39 2.91 -9.36
CA THR A 90 24.86 2.99 -9.57
C THR A 90 25.18 3.18 -11.05
N SER A 91 24.43 2.53 -11.94
CA SER A 91 24.54 2.67 -13.39
C SER A 91 23.17 2.45 -14.06
N PRO A 92 23.00 2.73 -15.37
CA PRO A 92 21.76 2.45 -16.08
C PRO A 92 21.33 1.00 -15.90
N GLY A 93 20.12 0.76 -15.40
CA GLY A 93 19.65 -0.59 -15.11
C GLY A 93 20.38 -1.29 -13.97
N HIS A 94 21.07 -0.59 -13.07
CA HIS A 94 21.70 -1.19 -11.90
C HIS A 94 21.39 -0.43 -10.62
N TRP A 95 20.76 -1.13 -9.68
CA TRP A 95 20.33 -0.64 -8.38
C TRP A 95 20.99 -1.44 -7.28
N GLU A 96 21.53 -0.76 -6.27
CA GLU A 96 22.21 -1.39 -5.14
C GLU A 96 21.57 -1.00 -3.81
N VAL A 97 21.43 -1.97 -2.91
CA VAL A 97 21.01 -1.76 -1.52
C VAL A 97 22.17 -1.18 -0.72
N VAL A 98 22.01 0.07 -0.28
CA VAL A 98 23.03 0.80 0.49
C VAL A 98 22.84 0.64 1.99
N ASN A 99 21.59 0.55 2.44
CA ASN A 99 21.26 0.35 3.85
C ASN A 99 20.02 -0.53 4.00
N PHE A 100 20.02 -1.40 5.00
CA PHE A 100 18.94 -2.33 5.29
C PHE A 100 18.79 -2.50 6.81
N GLU A 101 17.84 -1.77 7.39
CA GLU A 101 17.50 -1.84 8.81
C GLU A 101 16.29 -2.75 9.02
N ARG A 102 16.49 -3.79 9.84
CA ARG A 102 15.50 -4.85 10.09
C ARG A 102 14.69 -4.64 11.36
N GLU A 103 15.15 -3.78 12.24
CA GLU A 103 14.59 -3.62 13.58
C GLU A 103 13.30 -2.80 13.54
N HIS A 104 12.33 -3.20 14.37
CA HIS A 104 11.06 -2.51 14.53
C HIS A 104 10.87 -2.19 16.01
N ASN A 105 10.26 -1.04 16.28
CA ASN A 105 9.88 -0.61 17.62
C ASN A 105 8.40 -0.88 17.94
N HIS A 106 7.74 -1.70 17.13
CA HIS A 106 6.33 -2.05 17.29
C HIS A 106 6.13 -3.52 16.92
N GLU A 107 5.02 -4.10 17.38
CA GLU A 107 4.68 -5.47 17.02
C GLU A 107 4.36 -5.60 15.53
N ARG A 108 4.72 -6.76 14.98
CA ARG A 108 4.50 -7.14 13.59
C ARG A 108 3.44 -8.23 13.52
N LEU A 109 2.78 -8.31 12.37
CA LEU A 109 1.73 -9.26 12.13
C LEU A 109 2.29 -10.68 12.03
N ARG A 110 1.91 -11.56 12.96
CA ARG A 110 2.43 -12.94 13.01
C ARG A 110 1.65 -13.92 12.14
N LYS A 111 0.37 -13.65 11.87
CA LYS A 111 -0.52 -14.56 11.14
C LYS A 111 -0.59 -14.20 9.66
N PHE A 112 -0.06 -15.05 8.79
CA PHE A 112 0.00 -14.78 7.35
C PHE A 112 -1.39 -14.54 6.70
N SER A 113 -2.46 -15.19 7.19
CA SER A 113 -3.83 -14.96 6.71
C SER A 113 -4.33 -13.52 6.91
N LEU A 114 -3.68 -12.75 7.78
CA LEU A 114 -4.00 -11.34 8.02
C LEU A 114 -3.16 -10.38 7.16
N THR A 115 -2.25 -10.86 6.30
CA THR A 115 -1.47 -9.96 5.42
C THR A 115 -2.35 -9.17 4.47
N LYS A 116 -3.54 -9.65 4.13
CA LYS A 116 -4.54 -8.94 3.33
C LYS A 116 -5.09 -7.65 3.99
N TYR A 117 -4.70 -7.33 5.22
CA TYR A 117 -5.03 -6.05 5.86
C TYR A 117 -3.86 -5.04 5.78
N LEU A 118 -2.67 -5.50 5.37
CA LEU A 118 -1.49 -4.66 5.19
C LEU A 118 -1.53 -4.01 3.80
N LYS A 119 -1.57 -2.68 3.76
CA LYS A 119 -1.82 -1.91 2.53
C LYS A 119 -0.96 -2.32 1.33
N SER A 120 0.33 -2.57 1.52
CA SER A 120 1.27 -2.94 0.45
C SER A 120 1.12 -4.37 -0.08
N HIS A 121 0.26 -5.19 0.55
CA HIS A 121 0.00 -6.58 0.16
C HIS A 121 -1.44 -6.78 -0.35
N ARG A 122 -2.22 -5.71 -0.52
CA ARG A 122 -3.63 -5.71 -0.91
C ARG A 122 -3.84 -5.40 -2.40
N ASP A 123 -3.16 -6.15 -3.26
CA ASP A 123 -3.35 -6.01 -4.70
C ASP A 123 -4.21 -7.16 -5.22
N ILE A 124 -5.22 -6.80 -6.03
CA ILE A 124 -6.06 -7.77 -6.74
C ILE A 124 -5.31 -8.18 -8.02
N PRO A 125 -5.06 -9.48 -8.25
CA PRO A 125 -4.44 -9.97 -9.48
C PRO A 125 -5.20 -9.51 -10.73
N ALA A 126 -4.49 -9.30 -11.85
CA ALA A 126 -5.08 -8.76 -13.08
C ALA A 126 -6.25 -9.61 -13.61
N GLU A 127 -6.07 -10.93 -13.63
CA GLU A 127 -7.10 -11.90 -14.03
C GLU A 127 -8.37 -11.78 -13.17
N GLU A 128 -8.20 -11.57 -11.87
CA GLU A 128 -9.32 -11.40 -10.95
C GLU A 128 -10.00 -10.05 -11.10
N LYS A 129 -9.26 -9.00 -11.48
CA LYS A 129 -9.87 -7.72 -11.84
C LYS A 129 -10.77 -7.90 -13.06
N GLU A 130 -10.31 -8.60 -14.10
CA GLU A 130 -11.12 -8.88 -15.28
C GLU A 130 -12.37 -9.68 -14.93
N PHE A 131 -12.24 -10.70 -14.08
CA PHE A 131 -13.37 -11.48 -13.63
C PHE A 131 -14.38 -10.67 -12.80
N ILE A 132 -13.92 -9.81 -11.88
CA ILE A 132 -14.79 -8.90 -11.12
C ILE A 132 -15.49 -7.90 -12.08
N LYS A 133 -14.82 -7.43 -13.13
CA LYS A 133 -15.39 -6.57 -14.17
C LYS A 133 -16.48 -7.30 -14.96
N LEU A 134 -16.26 -8.58 -15.31
CA LEU A 134 -17.26 -9.43 -15.95
C LEU A 134 -18.51 -9.60 -15.07
N LEU A 135 -18.34 -9.93 -13.78
CA LEU A 135 -19.44 -10.07 -12.82
C LEU A 135 -20.25 -8.77 -12.71
N HIS A 136 -19.56 -7.62 -12.70
CA HIS A 136 -20.23 -6.32 -12.72
C HIS A 136 -21.06 -6.11 -14.00
N GLY A 137 -20.55 -6.53 -15.17
CA GLY A 137 -21.29 -6.53 -16.44
C GLY A 137 -22.54 -7.41 -16.42
N CYS A 138 -22.54 -8.49 -15.63
CA CYS A 138 -23.69 -9.34 -15.37
C CYS A 138 -24.64 -8.78 -14.29
N CYS A 139 -24.54 -7.49 -13.95
CA CYS A 139 -25.34 -6.83 -12.91
C CYS A 139 -25.19 -7.44 -11.50
N ILE A 140 -24.11 -8.18 -11.24
CA ILE A 140 -23.83 -8.72 -9.90
C ILE A 140 -23.24 -7.61 -9.04
N THR A 141 -23.77 -7.45 -7.82
CA THR A 141 -23.29 -6.44 -6.87
C THR A 141 -21.85 -6.77 -6.44
N THR A 142 -21.04 -5.76 -6.14
CA THR A 142 -19.64 -5.98 -5.70
C THR A 142 -19.54 -6.83 -4.43
N THR A 143 -20.51 -6.71 -3.52
CA THR A 143 -20.58 -7.56 -2.33
C THR A 143 -20.79 -9.03 -2.71
N ARG A 144 -21.70 -9.31 -3.67
CA ARG A 144 -21.93 -10.68 -4.13
C ARG A 144 -20.77 -11.21 -4.96
N ALA A 145 -20.15 -10.37 -5.79
CA ALA A 145 -18.94 -10.73 -6.52
C ALA A 145 -17.81 -11.09 -5.55
N TYR A 146 -17.59 -10.30 -4.49
CA TYR A 146 -16.61 -10.63 -3.46
C TYR A 146 -16.91 -11.95 -2.74
N GLN A 147 -18.18 -12.23 -2.43
CA GLN A 147 -18.57 -13.53 -1.85
C GLN A 147 -18.23 -14.69 -2.79
N ILE A 148 -18.50 -14.55 -4.10
CA ILE A 148 -18.12 -15.55 -5.10
C ILE A 148 -16.60 -15.73 -5.11
N MET A 149 -15.83 -14.65 -5.10
CA MET A 149 -14.36 -14.73 -5.02
C MET A 149 -13.90 -15.44 -3.74
N ALA A 150 -14.46 -15.09 -2.59
CA ALA A 150 -14.12 -15.74 -1.32
C ALA A 150 -14.42 -17.25 -1.36
N GLU A 151 -15.54 -17.67 -1.94
CA GLU A 151 -15.86 -19.09 -2.11
C GLU A 151 -14.87 -19.80 -3.05
N LEU A 152 -14.45 -19.16 -4.15
CA LEU A 152 -13.41 -19.70 -5.04
C LEU A 152 -12.07 -19.87 -4.32
N TYR A 153 -11.78 -19.03 -3.34
CA TYR A 153 -10.63 -19.13 -2.45
C TYR A 153 -10.81 -20.12 -1.29
N GLY A 154 -11.96 -20.78 -1.18
CA GLY A 154 -12.28 -21.70 -0.08
C GLY A 154 -12.49 -21.00 1.26
N GLY A 155 -12.88 -19.73 1.26
CA GLY A 155 -13.18 -18.95 2.45
C GLY A 155 -12.67 -17.51 2.38
N ILE A 156 -13.31 -16.63 3.17
CA ILE A 156 -12.94 -15.21 3.27
C ILE A 156 -11.50 -15.07 3.76
N GLU A 157 -11.08 -15.90 4.71
CA GLU A 157 -9.75 -15.96 5.30
C GLU A 157 -8.64 -16.14 4.27
N ASN A 158 -8.90 -16.91 3.21
CA ASN A 158 -7.93 -17.25 2.16
C ASN A 158 -7.90 -16.24 1.01
N CYS A 159 -8.94 -15.41 0.88
CA CYS A 159 -8.98 -14.36 -0.12
C CYS A 159 -7.86 -13.32 0.13
N PRO A 160 -7.01 -13.00 -0.87
CA PRO A 160 -5.83 -12.16 -0.68
C PRO A 160 -6.13 -10.66 -0.53
N TYR A 161 -7.37 -10.24 -0.76
CA TYR A 161 -7.84 -8.87 -0.64
C TYR A 161 -9.18 -8.81 0.12
N ILE A 162 -9.61 -7.61 0.47
CA ILE A 162 -10.87 -7.39 1.18
C ILE A 162 -11.97 -6.89 0.26
N GLU A 163 -13.22 -7.01 0.69
CA GLU A 163 -14.40 -6.49 -0.04
C GLU A 163 -14.23 -4.99 -0.40
N GLY A 164 -13.57 -4.23 0.48
CA GLY A 164 -13.25 -2.82 0.24
C GLY A 164 -12.39 -2.60 -1.00
N ASP A 165 -11.47 -3.51 -1.31
CA ASP A 165 -10.60 -3.42 -2.49
C ASP A 165 -11.41 -3.65 -3.77
N ALA A 166 -12.31 -4.64 -3.76
CA ALA A 166 -13.24 -4.89 -4.86
C ALA A 166 -14.22 -3.71 -5.08
N LYS A 167 -14.66 -3.05 -3.99
CA LYS A 167 -15.47 -1.82 -4.07
C LYS A 167 -14.68 -0.66 -4.69
N ASN A 168 -13.40 -0.49 -4.32
CA ASN A 168 -12.54 0.55 -4.89
C ASN A 168 -12.29 0.32 -6.39
N LEU A 169 -12.03 -0.93 -6.78
CA LEU A 169 -11.83 -1.33 -8.17
C LEU A 169 -13.04 -0.98 -9.06
N ARG A 170 -14.27 -1.14 -8.54
CA ARG A 170 -15.49 -0.74 -9.26
C ARG A 170 -15.54 0.76 -9.59
N VAL A 171 -14.95 1.60 -8.75
CA VAL A 171 -14.90 3.05 -9.01
C VAL A 171 -14.01 3.35 -10.22
N GLU A 172 -12.93 2.59 -10.42
CA GLU A 172 -12.04 2.72 -11.58
C GLU A 172 -12.78 2.42 -12.88
N TYR A 173 -13.57 1.33 -12.94
CA TYR A 173 -14.34 0.96 -14.15
C TYR A 173 -15.42 1.95 -14.56
N ARG A 174 -15.93 2.77 -13.62
CA ARG A 174 -16.95 3.78 -13.92
C ARG A 174 -16.34 5.08 -14.45
N ALA A 175 -15.02 5.23 -14.33
CA ALA A 175 -14.29 6.39 -14.84
C ALA A 175 -13.76 6.15 -16.27
N GLU A 176 -13.75 4.90 -16.73
CA GLU A 176 -13.53 4.48 -18.12
C GLU A 176 -14.81 4.64 -18.95
#